data_AF-A0A8T3B7U2-F1
#
_entry.id   AF-A0A8T3B7U2-F1
#
_cell.length_a   1.000
_cell.length_b   1.000
_cell.length_c   1.000
_cell.angle_alpha   90.00
_cell.angle_beta   90.00
_cell.angle_gamma   90.00
#
_symmetry.space_group_name_H-M   'P 1'
#
loop_
_entity.id
_entity.type
_entity.pdbx_description
1 polymer ?
#
loop_
_entity_poly.entity_id
_entity_poly.type
_entity_poly.pdbx_seq_one_letter_code
_entity_poly.pdbx_strand_id
1 'polypeptide(L)'
;MDASPCPLDTKYANQIAALLAPPSPQTIQEYYEGLIQKEKCHAVRIEINTEHGKGVFSNRKFEEEELIFKDQILVAAQHSSNKVDCFVCSSCFRFIGSVELQIGRKLYLQSLGLSVKKECCHQTFSNEKTASSSSESQNEDHLFFQENSDNAGQSSYGENSPSKEVLESLMNEKLSLPFSKQFSLPSIVPCPGGCEEEYYCSKVCADSNWESMHSLLCTGKSSCSLRQAAIVKFTEHANSTNDIFILAAKVISFTILRYRRLKQSLFENSKRPSSHNSTNDCNLSLLLEAWKPFAMGFKRRWWDSIALPEDMDSCVEALFREEMRDMAFSSLQLLKEAIFDIECAPLFSLEIYGHIIDMFELNNLDLVVASPVENYFLYIDELPSPEKEEAEKLTRPFLDALGDDYSVCCQGTAFYPIQSCINHSCCPNAKAFKREEDIDGHTVIIAVSPISIGEEITISYIDEDLPYEERQALLADYGFKCSCRKCRKEQPSR
;
A
#
# COMPACT_ATOMS: atom_id res chain seq x y z
N MET A 1 -10.27 -23.36 22.59
CA MET A 1 -9.95 -23.64 21.17
C MET A 1 -11.27 -23.70 20.44
N ASP A 2 -11.83 -22.55 20.12
CA ASP A 2 -13.07 -22.51 19.35
C ASP A 2 -12.78 -22.95 17.92
N ALA A 3 -13.55 -23.93 17.46
CA ALA A 3 -13.47 -24.42 16.09
C ALA A 3 -13.60 -23.25 15.12
N SER A 4 -12.78 -23.22 14.06
CA SER A 4 -12.86 -22.13 13.09
C SER A 4 -14.28 -22.03 12.51
N PRO A 5 -14.85 -20.81 12.39
CA PRO A 5 -16.15 -20.62 11.76
C PRO A 5 -16.11 -20.93 10.26
N CYS A 6 -14.92 -21.03 9.65
CA CYS A 6 -14.75 -21.37 8.25
C CYS A 6 -14.62 -22.90 8.04
N PRO A 7 -15.57 -23.57 7.36
CA PRO A 7 -15.47 -25.01 7.10
C PRO A 7 -14.27 -25.42 6.23
N LEU A 8 -13.71 -24.47 5.47
CA LEU A 8 -12.55 -24.71 4.61
C LEU A 8 -11.28 -24.94 5.42
N ASP A 9 -11.18 -24.36 6.62
CA ASP A 9 -10.02 -24.51 7.51
C ASP A 9 -9.86 -25.96 7.94
N THR A 10 -10.95 -26.61 8.34
CA THR A 10 -10.97 -28.04 8.68
C THR A 10 -10.80 -28.91 7.44
N LYS A 11 -11.46 -28.57 6.33
CA LYS A 11 -11.45 -29.39 5.10
C LYS A 11 -10.08 -29.44 4.43
N TYR A 12 -9.33 -28.33 4.44
CA TYR A 12 -8.06 -28.17 3.73
C TYR A 12 -6.87 -27.94 4.68
N ALA A 13 -6.98 -28.39 5.94
CA ALA A 13 -6.00 -28.15 6.99
C ALA A 13 -4.55 -28.44 6.56
N ASN A 14 -4.31 -29.55 5.85
CA ASN A 14 -2.97 -29.93 5.38
C ASN A 14 -2.44 -28.98 4.29
N GLN A 15 -3.29 -28.56 3.34
CA GLN A 15 -2.91 -27.63 2.29
C GLN A 15 -2.65 -26.23 2.84
N ILE A 16 -3.49 -25.79 3.78
CA ILE A 16 -3.33 -24.51 4.48
C ILE A 16 -2.01 -24.51 5.27
N ALA A 17 -1.73 -25.57 6.02
CA ALA A 17 -0.46 -25.72 6.73
C ALA A 17 0.74 -25.67 5.78
N ALA A 18 0.66 -26.29 4.59
CA ALA A 18 1.72 -26.22 3.60
C ALA A 18 1.91 -24.82 3.01
N LEU A 19 0.83 -24.07 2.77
CA LEU A 19 0.89 -22.68 2.27
C LEU A 19 1.46 -21.70 3.30
N LEU A 20 1.19 -21.93 4.60
CA LEU A 20 1.66 -21.10 5.70
C LEU A 20 3.02 -21.53 6.26
N ALA A 21 3.53 -22.71 5.87
CA ALA A 21 4.83 -23.16 6.30
C ALA A 21 5.93 -22.18 5.86
N PRO A 22 6.86 -21.80 6.76
CA PRO A 22 7.96 -20.92 6.39
C PRO A 22 8.83 -21.60 5.32
N PRO A 23 9.19 -20.92 4.23
CA PRO A 23 10.05 -21.49 3.21
C PRO A 23 11.43 -21.87 3.78
N SER A 24 12.07 -22.89 3.18
CA SER A 24 13.42 -23.25 3.59
C SER A 24 14.42 -22.12 3.30
N PRO A 25 15.52 -21.98 4.06
CA PRO A 25 16.53 -20.96 3.78
C PRO A 25 17.07 -20.99 2.34
N GLN A 26 17.23 -22.19 1.77
CA GLN A 26 17.63 -22.34 0.37
C GLN A 26 16.58 -21.78 -0.60
N THR A 27 15.29 -22.06 -0.36
CA THR A 27 14.20 -21.55 -1.21
C THR A 27 14.08 -20.03 -1.14
N ILE A 28 14.30 -19.45 0.05
CA ILE A 28 14.33 -17.99 0.25
C ILE A 28 15.50 -17.40 -0.55
N GLN A 29 16.69 -17.98 -0.43
CA GLN A 29 17.88 -17.52 -1.14
C GLN A 29 17.68 -17.55 -2.66
N GLU A 30 17.23 -18.68 -3.22
CA GLU A 30 16.97 -18.85 -4.66
C GLU A 30 15.91 -17.85 -5.17
N TYR A 31 14.88 -17.58 -4.37
CA TYR A 31 13.85 -16.60 -4.73
C TYR A 31 14.43 -15.19 -4.85
N TYR A 32 15.17 -14.74 -3.83
CA TYR A 32 15.69 -13.38 -3.80
C TYR A 32 16.85 -13.16 -4.78
N GLU A 33 17.70 -14.15 -5.03
CA GLU A 33 18.69 -14.09 -6.11
C GLU A 33 18.03 -13.94 -7.48
N GLY A 34 16.96 -14.72 -7.73
CA GLY A 34 16.17 -14.59 -8.95
C GLY A 34 15.48 -13.24 -9.07
N LEU A 35 14.95 -12.72 -7.97
CA LEU A 35 14.29 -11.40 -7.93
C LEU A 35 15.30 -10.26 -8.20
N ILE A 36 16.43 -10.25 -7.49
CA ILE A 36 17.50 -9.27 -7.65
C ILE A 36 18.03 -9.29 -9.09
N GLN A 37 18.19 -10.47 -9.69
CA GLN A 37 18.60 -10.62 -11.07
C GLN A 37 17.58 -10.05 -12.06
N LYS A 38 16.28 -10.29 -11.82
CA LYS A 38 15.19 -9.79 -12.65
C LYS A 38 15.07 -8.27 -12.56
N GLU A 39 15.21 -7.71 -11.37
CA GLU A 39 15.06 -6.29 -11.08
C GLU A 39 16.37 -5.49 -11.27
N LYS A 40 17.47 -6.18 -11.62
CA LYS A 40 18.80 -5.59 -11.84
C LYS A 40 19.34 -4.85 -10.60
N CYS A 41 18.98 -5.34 -9.41
CA CYS A 41 19.30 -4.75 -8.12
C CYS A 41 20.63 -5.29 -7.53
N HIS A 42 21.67 -5.42 -8.36
CA HIS A 42 22.91 -6.13 -7.99
C HIS A 42 23.74 -5.46 -6.88
N ALA A 43 23.38 -4.24 -6.49
CA ALA A 43 24.05 -3.50 -5.43
C ALA A 43 23.78 -4.05 -4.03
N VAL A 44 22.76 -4.91 -3.87
CA VAL A 44 22.40 -5.55 -2.60
C VAL A 44 22.24 -7.06 -2.76
N ARG A 45 22.24 -7.77 -1.63
CA ARG A 45 21.87 -9.18 -1.51
C ARG A 45 21.03 -9.40 -0.27
N ILE A 46 20.19 -10.43 -0.30
CA ILE A 46 19.47 -10.89 0.90
C ILE A 46 20.29 -12.00 1.55
N GLU A 47 20.52 -11.88 2.85
CA GLU A 47 21.08 -12.95 3.67
C GLU A 47 20.07 -13.37 4.74
N ILE A 48 20.17 -14.61 5.21
CA ILE A 48 19.28 -15.17 6.23
C ILE A 48 20.12 -15.46 7.47
N ASN A 49 19.81 -14.77 8.56
CA ASN A 49 20.40 -14.94 9.87
C ASN A 49 19.42 -15.66 10.80
N THR A 50 19.95 -16.51 11.68
CA THR A 50 19.18 -17.19 12.73
C THR A 50 18.62 -16.23 13.79
N GLU A 51 19.25 -15.07 14.01
CA GLU A 51 18.82 -14.10 15.03
C GLU A 51 17.78 -13.10 14.52
N HIS A 52 17.95 -12.57 13.31
CA HIS A 52 17.12 -11.48 12.76
C HIS A 52 16.25 -11.90 11.56
N GLY A 53 16.30 -13.16 11.12
CA GLY A 53 15.59 -13.60 9.92
C GLY A 53 16.27 -13.09 8.65
N LYS A 54 15.52 -12.46 7.75
CA LYS A 54 16.07 -11.90 6.49
C LYS A 54 16.76 -10.56 6.79
N GLY A 55 17.84 -10.26 6.09
CA GLY A 55 18.50 -8.96 6.12
C GLY A 55 18.98 -8.56 4.73
N VAL A 56 19.02 -7.25 4.46
CA VAL A 56 19.58 -6.69 3.22
C VAL A 56 21.02 -6.28 3.47
N PHE A 57 21.96 -6.76 2.65
CA PHE A 57 23.38 -6.48 2.78
C PHE A 57 23.92 -5.84 1.52
N SER A 58 24.84 -4.90 1.69
CA SER A 58 25.46 -4.21 0.57
C SER A 58 26.48 -5.09 -0.17
N ASN A 59 26.45 -5.08 -1.50
CA ASN A 59 27.49 -5.66 -2.36
C ASN A 59 28.55 -4.65 -2.80
N ARG A 60 28.36 -3.36 -2.52
CA ARG A 60 29.27 -2.27 -2.90
C ARG A 60 29.36 -1.20 -1.81
N LYS A 61 30.10 -0.12 -2.07
CA LYS A 61 30.06 1.05 -1.19
C LYS A 61 28.95 1.99 -1.64
N PHE A 62 28.35 2.68 -0.68
CA PHE A 62 27.45 3.80 -0.92
C PHE A 62 27.92 5.04 -0.18
N GLU A 63 27.81 6.19 -0.82
CA GLU A 63 27.95 7.49 -0.16
C GLU A 63 26.61 7.96 0.42
N GLU A 64 26.64 8.98 1.27
CA GLU A 64 25.43 9.61 1.81
C GLU A 64 24.53 10.18 0.69
N GLU A 65 23.21 10.04 0.85
CA GLU A 65 22.15 10.36 -0.11
C GLU A 65 22.21 9.57 -1.45
N GLU A 66 23.10 8.57 -1.56
CA GLU A 66 23.16 7.72 -2.75
C GLU A 66 21.98 6.75 -2.81
N LEU A 67 21.41 6.57 -4.01
CA LEU A 67 20.41 5.54 -4.28
C LEU A 67 20.99 4.14 -4.06
N ILE A 68 20.41 3.41 -3.11
CA ILE A 68 20.74 2.00 -2.87
C ILE A 68 20.01 1.13 -3.89
N PHE A 69 18.68 1.20 -3.90
CA PHE A 69 17.83 0.53 -4.87
C PHE A 69 16.41 1.09 -4.93
N LYS A 70 15.70 0.70 -5.99
CA LYS A 70 14.27 0.95 -6.18
C LYS A 70 13.53 -0.38 -6.22
N ASP A 71 12.68 -0.63 -5.23
CA ASP A 71 11.93 -1.88 -5.09
C ASP A 71 10.59 -1.81 -5.84
N GLN A 72 10.29 -2.87 -6.58
CA GLN A 72 9.07 -2.95 -7.36
C GLN A 72 7.87 -3.30 -6.45
N ILE A 73 6.70 -2.77 -6.79
CA ILE A 73 5.47 -3.11 -6.07
C ILE A 73 5.10 -4.54 -6.44
N LEU A 74 4.92 -5.42 -5.44
CA LEU A 74 4.32 -6.73 -5.67
C LEU A 74 2.79 -6.64 -5.69
N VAL A 75 2.22 -6.01 -4.65
CA VAL A 75 0.79 -5.72 -4.51
C VAL A 75 0.65 -4.40 -3.77
N ALA A 76 -0.27 -3.54 -4.22
CA ALA A 76 -0.60 -2.29 -3.53
C ALA A 76 -2.04 -1.85 -3.81
N ALA A 77 -2.55 -0.95 -2.98
CA ALA A 77 -3.83 -0.29 -3.16
C ALA A 77 -3.74 1.15 -2.64
N GLN A 78 -4.27 2.09 -3.42
CA GLN A 78 -4.50 3.46 -2.97
C GLN A 78 -5.64 3.43 -1.96
N HIS A 79 -5.52 4.19 -0.86
CA HIS A 79 -6.59 4.29 0.12
C HIS A 79 -7.86 4.84 -0.54
N SER A 80 -9.02 4.29 -0.16
CA SER A 80 -10.32 4.61 -0.75
C SER A 80 -10.65 6.10 -0.59
N SER A 81 -10.36 6.68 0.58
CA SER A 81 -10.46 8.12 0.85
C SER A 81 -9.55 8.96 -0.07
N ASN A 82 -8.30 8.53 -0.30
CA ASN A 82 -7.33 9.25 -1.12
C ASN A 82 -7.67 9.22 -2.62
N LYS A 83 -8.49 8.27 -3.10
CA LYS A 83 -8.96 8.24 -4.50
C LYS A 83 -9.78 9.47 -4.88
N VAL A 84 -10.37 10.18 -3.92
CA VAL A 84 -11.10 11.44 -4.17
C VAL A 84 -10.10 12.56 -4.50
N ASP A 85 -8.99 12.61 -3.77
CA ASP A 85 -8.00 13.69 -3.88
C ASP A 85 -6.98 13.47 -5.00
N CYS A 86 -6.58 12.22 -5.24
CA CYS A 86 -5.50 11.90 -6.16
C CYS A 86 -5.98 10.98 -7.27
N PHE A 87 -5.89 11.43 -8.51
CA PHE A 87 -6.24 10.62 -9.67
C PHE A 87 -4.98 10.02 -10.31
N VAL A 88 -4.74 8.74 -10.01
CA VAL A 88 -3.49 8.04 -10.31
C VAL A 88 -3.71 6.76 -11.09
N CYS A 89 -2.61 6.22 -11.63
CA CYS A 89 -2.57 4.90 -12.23
C CYS A 89 -2.80 3.81 -11.17
N SER A 90 -3.78 2.95 -11.38
CA SER A 90 -4.13 1.79 -10.56
C SER A 90 -3.06 0.70 -10.44
N SER A 91 -2.00 0.77 -11.24
CA SER A 91 -0.90 -0.21 -11.26
C SER A 91 0.38 0.35 -10.65
N CYS A 92 0.80 1.55 -11.07
CA CYS A 92 2.07 2.15 -10.64
C CYS A 92 1.90 3.42 -9.81
N PHE A 93 0.68 3.88 -9.55
CA PHE A 93 0.34 5.01 -8.68
C PHE A 93 0.89 6.38 -9.10
N ARG A 94 1.48 6.47 -10.30
CA ARG A 94 1.80 7.75 -10.93
C ARG A 94 0.53 8.53 -11.24
N PHE A 95 0.51 9.83 -10.95
CA PHE A 95 -0.56 10.75 -11.36
C PHE A 95 -0.78 10.74 -12.88
N ILE A 96 -2.03 10.82 -13.34
CA ILE A 96 -2.43 10.73 -14.76
C ILE A 96 -3.30 11.91 -15.18
N GLY A 97 -3.39 12.18 -16.49
CA GLY A 97 -4.19 13.27 -17.04
C GLY A 97 -3.41 14.58 -17.14
N SER A 98 -3.87 15.63 -16.45
CA SER A 98 -3.29 16.97 -16.46
C SER A 98 -3.44 17.62 -15.08
N VAL A 99 -2.64 18.66 -14.79
CA VAL A 99 -2.77 19.43 -13.53
C VAL A 99 -4.19 20.01 -13.41
N GLU A 100 -4.75 20.48 -14.51
CA GLU A 100 -6.12 20.97 -14.60
C GLU A 100 -7.14 19.88 -14.23
N LEU A 101 -6.97 18.66 -14.72
CA LEU A 101 -7.85 17.55 -14.36
C LEU A 101 -7.72 17.20 -12.87
N GLN A 102 -6.51 17.17 -12.30
CA GLN A 102 -6.31 16.88 -10.88
C GLN A 102 -7.04 17.90 -10.00
N ILE A 103 -6.80 19.20 -10.24
CA ILE A 103 -7.43 20.31 -9.52
C ILE A 103 -8.95 20.27 -9.71
N GLY A 104 -9.40 20.19 -10.97
CA GLY A 104 -10.82 20.22 -11.32
C GLY A 104 -11.60 19.06 -10.70
N ARG A 105 -11.05 17.83 -10.77
CA ARG A 105 -11.69 16.65 -10.20
C ARG A 105 -11.78 16.74 -8.68
N LYS A 106 -10.71 17.15 -8.01
CA LYS A 106 -10.69 17.28 -6.55
C LYS A 106 -11.74 18.28 -6.05
N LEU A 107 -11.71 19.50 -6.58
CA LEU A 107 -12.67 20.54 -6.23
C LEU A 107 -14.11 20.14 -6.58
N TYR A 108 -14.32 19.45 -7.71
CA TYR A 108 -15.64 18.97 -8.10
C TYR A 108 -16.18 17.93 -7.13
N LEU A 109 -15.37 16.94 -6.72
CA LEU A 109 -15.81 15.92 -5.76
C LEU A 109 -15.98 16.50 -4.34
N GLN A 110 -15.14 17.45 -3.93
CA GLN A 110 -15.33 18.25 -2.72
C GLN A 110 -16.68 18.99 -2.75
N SER A 111 -17.06 19.56 -3.90
CA SER A 111 -18.36 20.23 -4.07
C SER A 111 -19.58 19.32 -3.93
N LEU A 112 -19.39 18.00 -4.06
CA LEU A 112 -20.41 16.99 -3.85
C LEU A 112 -20.42 16.43 -2.42
N GLY A 113 -19.56 16.93 -1.53
CA GLY A 113 -19.42 16.45 -0.16
C GLY A 113 -18.72 15.08 -0.04
N LEU A 114 -17.98 14.67 -1.08
CA LEU A 114 -17.31 13.36 -1.11
C LEU A 114 -15.88 13.38 -0.54
N SER A 115 -15.34 14.56 -0.22
CA SER A 115 -14.04 14.68 0.44
C SER A 115 -14.23 14.53 1.94
N VAL A 116 -13.53 13.57 2.52
CA VAL A 116 -13.45 13.38 3.97
C VAL A 116 -12.38 14.32 4.49
N LYS A 117 -12.74 15.23 5.41
CA LYS A 117 -11.72 15.96 6.18
C LYS A 117 -10.89 14.93 6.93
N LYS A 118 -9.62 14.76 6.55
CA LYS A 118 -8.67 14.01 7.35
C LYS A 118 -7.97 14.97 8.29
N GLU A 119 -7.96 14.64 9.58
CA GLU A 119 -6.87 15.04 10.46
C GLU A 119 -5.57 14.59 9.80
N CYS A 120 -4.68 15.56 9.61
CA CYS A 120 -3.41 15.34 8.93
C CYS A 120 -2.63 14.27 9.71
N CYS A 121 -2.44 13.09 9.12
CA CYS A 121 -1.45 12.14 9.61
C CYS A 121 -0.06 12.72 9.31
N HIS A 122 0.39 13.67 10.13
CA HIS A 122 1.80 14.02 10.24
C HIS A 122 2.53 12.87 10.94
N GLN A 123 2.71 11.78 10.22
CA GLN A 123 3.83 10.86 10.43
C GLN A 123 4.50 10.65 9.08
N THR A 124 5.14 11.70 8.57
CA THR A 124 6.24 11.54 7.64
C THR A 124 7.35 12.48 8.05
N PHE A 125 8.55 11.92 8.11
CA PHE A 125 9.82 12.59 8.28
C PHE A 125 10.00 13.66 7.20
N SER A 126 9.58 14.89 7.47
CA SER A 126 10.03 16.09 6.78
C SER A 126 10.78 16.96 7.79
N ASN A 127 12.09 16.74 7.84
CA ASN A 127 13.01 17.54 8.64
C ASN A 127 13.34 18.82 7.87
N GLU A 128 12.51 19.86 7.99
CA GLU A 128 12.94 21.23 7.70
C GLU A 128 12.59 22.15 8.87
N LYS A 129 13.63 22.51 9.62
CA LYS A 129 13.58 23.50 10.70
C LYS A 129 13.51 24.90 10.11
N THR A 130 12.46 25.65 10.42
CA THR A 130 12.60 27.09 10.71
C THR A 130 11.91 27.42 12.03
N ALA A 131 12.69 28.05 12.91
CA ALA A 131 12.32 28.33 14.28
C ALA A 131 11.50 29.62 14.38
N SER A 132 10.34 29.56 15.02
CA SER A 132 9.84 30.65 15.85
C SER A 132 8.80 30.17 16.86
N SER A 133 9.04 30.56 18.11
CA SER A 133 8.34 30.29 19.37
C SER A 133 6.87 30.72 19.43
N SER A 134 6.01 29.90 20.06
CA SER A 134 5.19 30.28 21.25
C SER A 134 4.22 29.17 21.72
N SER A 135 4.42 28.71 22.96
CA SER A 135 3.47 28.28 24.01
C SER A 135 2.09 27.66 23.70
N GLU A 136 1.92 26.44 24.27
CA GLU A 136 0.76 25.88 25.01
C GLU A 136 -0.63 25.74 24.34
N SER A 137 -1.05 24.48 24.12
CA SER A 137 -2.33 23.95 24.64
C SER A 137 -2.45 22.43 24.45
N GLN A 138 -2.92 21.74 25.49
CA GLN A 138 -3.28 20.32 25.58
C GLN A 138 -4.56 20.00 24.79
N ASN A 139 -4.72 18.76 24.30
CA ASN A 139 -5.96 17.97 24.05
C ASN A 139 -5.51 16.65 23.36
N GLU A 140 -5.48 15.47 23.99
CA GLU A 140 -6.57 14.48 24.24
C GLU A 140 -7.22 13.94 22.95
N ASP A 141 -6.63 12.85 22.41
CA ASP A 141 -7.18 12.04 21.31
C ASP A 141 -8.01 10.88 21.88
N HIS A 142 -9.32 10.88 21.63
CA HIS A 142 -10.23 9.79 21.99
C HIS A 142 -10.83 9.16 20.73
N LEU A 143 -10.43 7.91 20.44
CA LEU A 143 -11.06 7.03 19.46
C LEU A 143 -12.28 6.34 20.07
N PHE A 144 -13.49 6.77 19.70
CA PHE A 144 -14.70 5.94 19.84
C PHE A 144 -15.65 6.13 18.66
N PHE A 145 -16.00 5.00 18.03
CA PHE A 145 -17.15 4.86 17.15
C PHE A 145 -18.43 5.19 17.92
N GLN A 146 -19.18 6.18 17.47
CA GLN A 146 -20.59 6.30 17.83
C GLN A 146 -21.41 6.82 16.65
N GLU A 147 -22.29 5.96 16.13
CA GLU A 147 -23.40 6.36 15.28
C GLU A 147 -24.28 7.35 16.04
N ASN A 148 -24.61 8.50 15.44
CA ASN A 148 -25.97 9.04 15.49
C ASN A 148 -26.26 10.12 14.44
N SER A 149 -27.52 10.06 14.03
CA SER A 149 -28.32 10.85 13.10
C SER A 149 -28.11 12.37 13.05
N ASP A 150 -28.29 12.88 11.84
CA ASP A 150 -28.97 14.13 11.49
C ASP A 150 -28.62 15.38 12.33
N ASN A 151 -27.56 16.06 11.91
CA ASN A 151 -27.59 17.52 11.83
C ASN A 151 -26.67 18.00 10.71
N ALA A 152 -27.28 18.48 9.62
CA ALA A 152 -26.62 19.15 8.52
C ALA A 152 -26.01 20.47 9.03
N GLY A 153 -24.77 20.42 9.51
CA GLY A 153 -23.91 21.58 9.70
C GLY A 153 -23.39 22.04 8.33
N GLN A 154 -23.92 23.15 7.83
CA GLN A 154 -23.40 23.84 6.64
C GLN A 154 -21.91 24.17 6.86
N SER A 155 -21.00 23.50 6.15
CA SER A 155 -19.64 23.99 6.01
C SER A 155 -19.64 25.15 5.02
N SER A 156 -19.02 26.25 5.40
CA SER A 156 -18.86 27.44 4.56
C SER A 156 -18.08 27.11 3.28
N TYR A 157 -18.80 26.87 2.18
CA TYR A 157 -18.27 27.17 0.85
C TYR A 157 -17.88 28.64 0.88
N GLY A 158 -16.59 28.95 0.82
CA GLY A 158 -16.14 30.33 0.71
C GLY A 158 -16.81 30.97 -0.50
N GLU A 159 -17.27 32.22 -0.35
CA GLU A 159 -17.98 32.99 -1.39
C GLU A 159 -17.19 33.15 -2.72
N ASN A 160 -15.94 32.68 -2.78
CA ASN A 160 -15.03 32.74 -3.94
C ASN A 160 -14.67 31.38 -4.56
N SER A 161 -15.41 30.31 -4.27
CA SER A 161 -15.14 28.98 -4.86
C SER A 161 -15.44 28.98 -6.38
N PRO A 162 -14.62 28.33 -7.24
CA PRO A 162 -14.89 28.22 -8.67
C PRO A 162 -16.26 27.59 -8.96
N SER A 163 -16.99 28.10 -9.96
CA SER A 163 -18.30 27.55 -10.32
C SER A 163 -18.18 26.14 -10.91
N LYS A 164 -19.27 25.37 -10.85
CA LYS A 164 -19.31 24.01 -11.40
C LYS A 164 -18.92 23.95 -12.87
N GLU A 165 -19.34 24.94 -13.67
CA GLU A 165 -18.99 25.03 -15.10
C GLU A 165 -17.50 25.27 -15.33
N VAL A 166 -16.85 26.03 -14.44
CA VAL A 166 -15.39 26.26 -14.49
C VAL A 166 -14.65 24.97 -14.14
N LEU A 167 -15.09 24.24 -13.11
CA LEU A 167 -14.51 22.94 -12.74
C LEU A 167 -14.68 21.90 -13.85
N GLU A 168 -15.86 21.82 -14.46
CA GLU A 168 -16.10 20.98 -15.63
C GLU A 168 -15.23 21.39 -16.83
N SER A 169 -14.93 22.68 -16.99
CA SER A 169 -14.03 23.18 -18.03
C SER A 169 -12.57 22.79 -17.78
N LEU A 170 -12.12 22.75 -16.53
CA LEU A 170 -10.80 22.20 -16.15
C LEU A 170 -10.73 20.69 -16.42
N MET A 171 -11.71 19.92 -15.95
CA MET A 171 -11.73 18.46 -16.10
C MET A 171 -11.77 18.01 -17.57
N ASN A 172 -12.43 18.78 -18.43
CA ASN A 172 -12.51 18.51 -19.86
C ASN A 172 -11.40 19.22 -20.67
N GLU A 173 -10.38 19.78 -20.00
CA GLU A 173 -9.23 20.47 -20.61
C GLU A 173 -9.60 21.61 -21.56
N LYS A 174 -10.78 22.23 -21.36
CA LYS A 174 -11.22 23.43 -22.09
C LYS A 174 -10.63 24.71 -21.52
N LEU A 175 -10.34 24.70 -20.21
CA LEU A 175 -9.59 25.73 -19.52
C LEU A 175 -8.18 25.21 -19.27
N SER A 176 -7.16 25.95 -19.71
CA SER A 176 -5.76 25.62 -19.47
C SER A 176 -5.15 26.65 -18.53
N LEU A 177 -4.43 26.17 -17.52
CA LEU A 177 -3.75 26.99 -16.54
C LEU A 177 -2.37 27.42 -17.08
N PRO A 178 -1.88 28.61 -16.70
CA PRO A 178 -0.57 29.10 -17.16
C PRO A 178 0.53 28.13 -16.73
N PHE A 179 1.50 27.88 -17.62
CA PHE A 179 2.67 27.02 -17.39
C PHE A 179 2.39 25.52 -17.08
N SER A 180 1.14 25.07 -17.03
CA SER A 180 0.77 23.68 -16.68
C SER A 180 1.42 22.61 -17.56
N LYS A 181 1.72 22.94 -18.83
CA LYS A 181 2.39 22.04 -19.79
C LYS A 181 3.79 21.59 -19.35
N GLN A 182 4.46 22.34 -18.47
CA GLN A 182 5.74 21.92 -17.89
C GLN A 182 5.60 20.70 -16.98
N PHE A 183 4.39 20.48 -16.43
CA PHE A 183 4.03 19.40 -15.52
C PHE A 183 3.22 18.32 -16.27
N SER A 184 3.73 17.89 -17.42
CA SER A 184 3.05 16.91 -18.27
C SER A 184 2.90 15.56 -17.57
N LEU A 185 1.66 15.09 -17.43
CA LEU A 185 1.33 13.77 -16.88
C LEU A 185 0.98 12.77 -18.00
N PRO A 186 1.09 11.46 -17.75
CA PRO A 186 0.70 10.43 -18.71
C PRO A 186 -0.80 10.49 -19.05
N SER A 187 -1.13 10.11 -20.29
CA SER A 187 -2.51 9.98 -20.75
C SER A 187 -3.30 8.92 -19.95
N ILE A 188 -4.61 9.11 -19.87
CA ILE A 188 -5.52 8.21 -19.17
C ILE A 188 -5.87 7.04 -20.09
N VAL A 189 -5.59 5.82 -19.64
CA VAL A 189 -6.01 4.57 -20.27
C VAL A 189 -7.09 3.92 -19.38
N PRO A 190 -8.31 3.68 -19.89
CA PRO A 190 -9.38 3.08 -19.09
C PRO A 190 -9.11 1.58 -18.85
N CYS A 191 -9.79 1.03 -17.84
CA CYS A 191 -9.75 -0.40 -17.58
C CYS A 191 -10.18 -1.25 -18.80
N PRO A 192 -9.42 -2.30 -19.17
CA PRO A 192 -9.79 -3.21 -20.26
C PRO A 192 -11.15 -3.89 -20.05
N GLY A 193 -11.56 -4.11 -18.80
CA GLY A 193 -12.86 -4.70 -18.46
C GLY A 193 -14.02 -3.70 -18.43
N GLY A 194 -13.73 -2.40 -18.53
CA GLY A 194 -14.72 -1.32 -18.56
C GLY A 194 -15.35 -0.98 -17.21
N CYS A 195 -14.63 -1.13 -16.09
CA CYS A 195 -15.02 -0.48 -14.83
C CYS A 195 -14.68 1.01 -14.86
N GLU A 196 -15.39 1.80 -14.06
CA GLU A 196 -15.20 3.25 -13.94
C GLU A 196 -14.32 3.63 -12.74
N GLU A 197 -13.77 2.64 -12.04
CA GLU A 197 -13.00 2.83 -10.81
C GLU A 197 -11.49 2.83 -11.02
N GLU A 198 -10.99 2.13 -12.05
CA GLU A 198 -9.56 1.87 -12.23
C GLU A 198 -9.07 2.40 -13.59
N TYR A 199 -7.99 3.18 -13.54
CA TYR A 199 -7.40 3.88 -14.69
C TYR A 199 -5.89 3.69 -14.71
N TYR A 200 -5.27 3.84 -15.87
CA TYR A 200 -3.86 3.49 -16.07
C TYR A 200 -3.12 4.58 -16.84
N CYS A 201 -1.82 4.72 -16.55
CA CYS A 201 -0.95 5.66 -17.27
C CYS A 201 -0.51 5.14 -18.65
N SER A 202 -0.75 3.86 -18.95
CA SER A 202 -0.35 3.22 -20.20
C SER A 202 -1.09 1.90 -20.42
N LYS A 203 -1.09 1.40 -21.66
CA LYS A 203 -1.56 0.06 -21.98
C LYS A 203 -0.76 -1.04 -21.27
N VAL A 204 0.55 -0.84 -21.07
CA VAL A 204 1.39 -1.80 -20.35
C VAL A 204 0.93 -1.95 -18.90
N CYS A 205 0.63 -0.85 -18.21
CA CYS A 205 0.08 -0.89 -16.85
C CYS A 205 -1.32 -1.52 -16.81
N ALA A 206 -2.18 -1.18 -17.79
CA ALA A 206 -3.52 -1.75 -17.89
C ALA A 206 -3.48 -3.28 -18.08
N ASP A 207 -2.70 -3.75 -19.05
CA ASP A 207 -2.56 -5.18 -19.36
C ASP A 207 -1.87 -5.92 -18.20
N SER A 208 -0.82 -5.34 -17.61
CA SER A 208 -0.12 -5.95 -16.46
C SER A 208 -1.02 -6.11 -15.24
N ASN A 209 -1.80 -5.08 -14.87
CA ASN A 209 -2.73 -5.19 -13.75
C ASN A 209 -3.88 -6.17 -14.05
N TRP A 210 -4.39 -6.14 -15.29
CA TRP A 210 -5.45 -7.05 -15.73
C TRP A 210 -5.04 -8.52 -15.63
N GLU A 211 -3.86 -8.86 -16.15
CA GLU A 211 -3.30 -10.21 -16.14
C GLU A 211 -2.86 -10.69 -14.75
N SER A 212 -2.45 -9.75 -13.88
CA SER A 212 -1.93 -10.09 -12.56
C SER A 212 -3.01 -10.19 -11.51
N MET A 213 -4.02 -9.32 -11.47
CA MET A 213 -5.02 -9.32 -10.37
C MET A 213 -6.40 -8.79 -10.77
N HIS A 214 -6.47 -7.69 -11.54
CA HIS A 214 -7.69 -6.91 -11.68
C HIS A 214 -8.79 -7.61 -12.46
N SER A 215 -8.47 -8.54 -13.38
CA SER A 215 -9.49 -9.27 -14.16
C SER A 215 -10.50 -10.06 -13.30
N LEU A 216 -10.12 -10.46 -12.07
CA LEU A 216 -11.03 -11.11 -11.12
C LEU A 216 -11.84 -10.12 -10.28
N LEU A 217 -11.31 -8.93 -10.05
CA LEU A 217 -11.88 -7.89 -9.18
C LEU A 217 -12.58 -6.77 -9.97
N CYS A 218 -12.66 -6.90 -11.30
CA CYS A 218 -13.23 -5.88 -12.16
C CYS A 218 -14.77 -5.83 -12.02
N THR A 219 -15.28 -4.64 -11.74
CA THR A 219 -16.71 -4.31 -11.68
C THR A 219 -17.30 -3.91 -13.04
N GLY A 220 -16.55 -4.10 -14.13
CA GLY A 220 -16.97 -3.73 -15.48
C GLY A 220 -17.98 -4.68 -16.12
N LYS A 221 -18.70 -4.18 -17.15
CA LYS A 221 -19.81 -4.86 -17.85
C LYS A 221 -19.40 -6.13 -18.62
N SER A 222 -18.11 -6.39 -18.74
CA SER A 222 -17.57 -7.61 -19.35
C SER A 222 -17.73 -8.86 -18.47
N SER A 223 -18.09 -8.69 -17.18
CA SER A 223 -18.33 -9.78 -16.23
C SER A 223 -19.81 -10.18 -16.11
N CYS A 224 -20.11 -11.39 -15.62
CA CYS A 224 -21.49 -11.82 -15.34
C CYS A 224 -22.10 -10.96 -14.20
N SER A 225 -23.36 -10.54 -14.37
CA SER A 225 -24.05 -9.60 -13.45
C SER A 225 -24.05 -10.02 -11.98
N LEU A 226 -24.14 -11.33 -11.70
CA LEU A 226 -24.09 -11.84 -10.32
C LEU A 226 -22.72 -11.67 -9.68
N ARG A 227 -21.64 -11.95 -10.43
CA ARG A 227 -20.27 -11.73 -9.95
C ARG A 227 -20.01 -10.24 -9.74
N GLN A 228 -20.44 -9.40 -10.67
CA GLN A 228 -20.29 -7.95 -10.56
C GLN A 228 -20.93 -7.42 -9.27
N ALA A 229 -22.16 -7.83 -8.97
CA ALA A 229 -22.85 -7.43 -7.73
C ALA A 229 -22.13 -7.93 -6.47
N ALA A 230 -21.56 -9.13 -6.49
CA ALA A 230 -20.78 -9.65 -5.37
C ALA A 230 -19.47 -8.88 -5.15
N ILE A 231 -18.76 -8.50 -6.22
CA ILE A 231 -17.55 -7.67 -6.13
C ILE A 231 -17.89 -6.30 -5.55
N VAL A 232 -18.96 -5.65 -6.03
CA VAL A 232 -19.40 -4.34 -5.51
C VAL A 232 -19.67 -4.40 -4.01
N LYS A 233 -20.43 -5.40 -3.54
CA LYS A 233 -20.68 -5.60 -2.11
C LYS A 233 -19.41 -5.79 -1.29
N PHE A 234 -18.46 -6.57 -1.81
CA PHE A 234 -17.16 -6.75 -1.17
C PHE A 234 -16.39 -5.43 -1.08
N THR A 235 -16.32 -4.67 -2.17
CA THR A 235 -15.62 -3.37 -2.22
C THR A 235 -16.26 -2.36 -1.28
N GLU A 236 -17.59 -2.26 -1.24
CA GLU A 236 -18.32 -1.41 -0.30
C GLU A 236 -18.02 -1.79 1.16
N HIS A 237 -18.04 -3.08 1.48
CA HIS A 237 -17.68 -3.56 2.81
C HIS A 237 -16.24 -3.19 3.17
N ALA A 238 -15.26 -3.42 2.28
CA ALA A 238 -13.87 -3.08 2.53
C ALA A 238 -13.67 -1.58 2.76
N ASN A 239 -14.22 -0.73 1.89
CA ASN A 239 -14.10 0.72 2.01
C ASN A 239 -14.78 1.30 3.27
N SER A 240 -15.79 0.61 3.82
CA SER A 240 -16.51 1.05 5.03
C SER A 240 -15.96 0.45 6.33
N THR A 241 -15.06 -0.53 6.25
CA THR A 241 -14.52 -1.22 7.42
C THR A 241 -13.00 -1.10 7.48
N ASN A 242 -12.30 -1.74 6.55
CA ASN A 242 -10.85 -1.68 6.46
C ASN A 242 -10.36 -1.93 5.01
N ASP A 243 -9.67 -0.94 4.44
CA ASP A 243 -9.10 -0.98 3.09
C ASP A 243 -8.11 -2.15 2.90
N ILE A 244 -7.54 -2.71 3.98
CA ILE A 244 -6.63 -3.87 3.94
C ILE A 244 -7.28 -5.09 3.28
N PHE A 245 -8.61 -5.21 3.34
CA PHE A 245 -9.33 -6.29 2.67
C PHE A 245 -9.20 -6.22 1.15
N ILE A 246 -9.09 -5.03 0.56
CA ILE A 246 -8.82 -4.86 -0.88
C ILE A 246 -7.45 -5.45 -1.23
N LEU A 247 -6.44 -5.23 -0.40
CA LEU A 247 -5.11 -5.83 -0.58
C LEU A 247 -5.17 -7.35 -0.46
N ALA A 248 -5.90 -7.88 0.52
CA ALA A 248 -6.06 -9.32 0.67
C ALA A 248 -6.76 -9.95 -0.55
N ALA A 249 -7.77 -9.28 -1.10
CA ALA A 249 -8.42 -9.69 -2.35
C ALA A 249 -7.47 -9.66 -3.55
N LYS A 250 -6.58 -8.66 -3.65
CA LYS A 250 -5.55 -8.58 -4.69
C LYS A 250 -4.54 -9.72 -4.58
N VAL A 251 -4.09 -10.08 -3.37
CA VAL A 251 -3.18 -11.22 -3.13
C VAL A 251 -3.81 -12.55 -3.55
N ILE A 252 -5.07 -12.79 -3.16
CA ILE A 252 -5.80 -13.99 -3.58
C ILE A 252 -5.98 -14.02 -5.10
N SER A 253 -6.40 -12.91 -5.69
CA SER A 253 -6.59 -12.80 -7.15
C SER A 253 -5.29 -13.04 -7.90
N PHE A 254 -4.18 -12.48 -7.42
CA PHE A 254 -2.84 -12.71 -7.97
C PHE A 254 -2.47 -14.18 -7.96
N THR A 255 -2.68 -14.82 -6.82
CA THR A 255 -2.34 -16.24 -6.65
C THR A 255 -3.18 -17.12 -7.58
N ILE A 256 -4.49 -16.87 -7.69
CA ILE A 256 -5.40 -17.61 -8.59
C ILE A 256 -4.96 -17.43 -10.07
N LEU A 257 -4.72 -16.19 -10.52
CA LEU A 257 -4.35 -15.93 -11.91
C LEU A 257 -2.97 -16.48 -12.25
N ARG A 258 -2.02 -16.42 -11.31
CA ARG A 258 -0.71 -17.08 -11.46
C ARG A 258 -0.84 -18.60 -11.52
N TYR A 259 -1.64 -19.21 -10.65
CA TYR A 259 -1.93 -20.65 -10.68
C TYR A 259 -2.51 -21.09 -12.03
N ARG A 260 -3.51 -20.36 -12.55
CA ARG A 260 -4.11 -20.65 -13.87
C ARG A 260 -3.10 -20.60 -15.01
N ARG A 261 -2.20 -19.62 -15.00
CA ARG A 261 -1.12 -19.50 -16.02
C ARG A 261 -0.11 -20.65 -15.92
N LEU A 262 0.34 -20.98 -14.70
CA LEU A 262 1.27 -22.10 -14.50
C LEU A 262 0.65 -23.42 -14.96
N LYS A 263 -0.62 -23.65 -14.62
CA LYS A 263 -1.39 -24.82 -15.04
C LYS A 263 -1.53 -24.89 -16.56
N GLN A 264 -1.87 -23.78 -17.22
CA GLN A 264 -1.94 -23.71 -18.68
C GLN A 264 -0.59 -24.05 -19.35
N SER A 265 0.51 -23.47 -18.86
CA SER A 265 1.85 -23.73 -19.37
C SER A 265 2.25 -25.21 -19.23
N LEU A 266 1.91 -25.85 -18.11
CA LEU A 266 2.13 -27.30 -17.96
C LEU A 266 1.34 -28.13 -18.98
N PHE A 267 0.08 -27.79 -19.25
CA PHE A 267 -0.71 -28.49 -20.27
C PHE A 267 -0.16 -28.31 -21.68
N GLU A 268 0.32 -27.11 -22.02
CA GLU A 268 0.96 -26.85 -23.32
C GLU A 268 2.26 -27.65 -23.50
N ASN A 269 3.04 -27.79 -22.42
CA ASN A 269 4.29 -28.56 -22.41
C ASN A 269 4.06 -30.09 -22.36
N SER A 270 2.93 -30.55 -21.80
CA SER A 270 2.63 -31.97 -21.57
C SER A 270 1.93 -32.70 -22.74
N LYS A 271 1.95 -32.14 -23.96
CA LYS A 271 1.53 -32.85 -25.20
C LYS A 271 2.44 -34.04 -25.59
N ARG A 272 3.24 -34.60 -24.66
CA ARG A 272 3.94 -35.89 -24.78
C ARG A 272 3.41 -36.85 -23.71
N PRO A 273 3.10 -38.12 -24.04
CA PRO A 273 2.36 -38.99 -23.15
C PRO A 273 3.28 -39.60 -22.08
N SER A 274 3.01 -39.36 -20.81
CA SER A 274 3.39 -40.32 -19.76
C SER A 274 2.58 -40.20 -18.48
N SER A 275 2.00 -41.36 -18.14
CA SER A 275 1.66 -41.94 -16.83
C SER A 275 1.10 -41.06 -15.71
N HIS A 276 -0.14 -41.39 -15.37
CA HIS A 276 -0.80 -41.20 -14.08
C HIS A 276 0.17 -41.15 -12.88
N ASN A 277 0.17 -40.01 -12.18
CA ASN A 277 0.26 -39.94 -10.72
C ASN A 277 -0.49 -38.68 -10.22
N SER A 278 -1.12 -38.82 -9.06
CA SER A 278 -2.06 -37.94 -8.34
C SER A 278 -2.26 -36.50 -8.86
N THR A 279 -3.41 -36.25 -9.50
CA THR A 279 -3.86 -34.90 -9.91
C THR A 279 -3.91 -33.90 -8.77
N ASN A 280 -4.15 -34.36 -7.53
CA ASN A 280 -4.22 -33.50 -6.35
C ASN A 280 -2.86 -32.97 -5.88
N ASP A 281 -1.80 -33.79 -5.94
CA ASP A 281 -0.46 -33.34 -5.52
C ASP A 281 0.12 -32.35 -6.53
N CYS A 282 -0.18 -32.57 -7.82
CA CYS A 282 0.17 -31.63 -8.89
C CYS A 282 -0.50 -30.25 -8.70
N ASN A 283 -1.80 -30.23 -8.37
CA ASN A 283 -2.52 -28.97 -8.13
C ASN A 283 -1.97 -28.21 -6.91
N LEU A 284 -1.66 -28.91 -5.81
CA LEU A 284 -1.07 -28.27 -4.62
C LEU A 284 0.32 -27.68 -4.92
N SER A 285 1.16 -28.42 -5.65
CA SER A 285 2.49 -27.93 -6.06
C SER A 285 2.41 -26.65 -6.90
N LEU A 286 1.48 -26.62 -7.87
CA LEU A 286 1.20 -25.42 -8.67
C LEU A 286 0.71 -24.25 -7.81
N LEU A 287 -0.15 -24.52 -6.83
CA LEU A 287 -0.67 -23.50 -5.93
C LEU A 287 0.43 -22.94 -5.02
N LEU A 288 1.33 -23.79 -4.51
CA LEU A 288 2.51 -23.37 -3.75
C LEU A 288 3.44 -22.48 -4.58
N GLU A 289 3.69 -22.83 -5.85
CA GLU A 289 4.50 -22.00 -6.75
C GLU A 289 3.80 -20.69 -7.15
N ALA A 290 2.47 -20.67 -7.21
CA ALA A 290 1.70 -19.45 -7.38
C ALA A 290 1.75 -18.55 -6.13
N TRP A 291 1.68 -19.15 -4.95
CA TRP A 291 1.74 -18.48 -3.64
C TRP A 291 3.14 -18.01 -3.25
N LYS A 292 4.18 -18.58 -3.87
CA LYS A 292 5.60 -18.39 -3.53
C LYS A 292 6.01 -16.94 -3.23
N PRO A 293 5.60 -15.90 -3.99
CA PRO A 293 5.96 -14.52 -3.66
C PRO A 293 5.47 -14.08 -2.27
N PHE A 294 4.26 -14.46 -1.88
CA PHE A 294 3.67 -14.12 -0.58
C PHE A 294 4.13 -15.06 0.53
N ALA A 295 4.61 -16.26 0.19
CA ALA A 295 5.27 -17.15 1.15
C ALA A 295 6.51 -16.48 1.79
N MET A 296 7.17 -15.54 1.09
CA MET A 296 8.37 -14.83 1.54
C MET A 296 8.11 -13.70 2.53
N GLY A 297 6.89 -13.16 2.58
CA GLY A 297 6.51 -12.12 3.55
C GLY A 297 6.38 -12.69 4.96
N PHE A 298 6.83 -11.93 5.97
CA PHE A 298 6.54 -12.29 7.35
C PHE A 298 5.04 -12.12 7.63
N LYS A 299 4.42 -13.06 8.34
CA LYS A 299 2.98 -13.05 8.60
C LYS A 299 2.61 -13.97 9.75
N ARG A 300 1.61 -13.56 10.52
CA ARG A 300 0.93 -14.26 11.62
C ARG A 300 -0.59 -14.12 11.42
N ARG A 301 -1.40 -14.59 12.37
CA ARG A 301 -2.85 -14.36 12.29
C ARG A 301 -3.15 -12.94 12.75
N TRP A 302 -3.73 -12.12 11.88
CA TRP A 302 -4.01 -10.71 12.15
C TRP A 302 -4.64 -10.43 13.52
N TRP A 303 -5.71 -11.14 13.90
CA TRP A 303 -6.36 -10.93 15.20
C TRP A 303 -5.49 -11.34 16.40
N ASP A 304 -4.43 -12.13 16.23
CA ASP A 304 -3.49 -12.46 17.30
C ASP A 304 -2.37 -11.40 17.46
N SER A 305 -2.13 -10.57 16.43
CA SER A 305 -0.94 -9.71 16.33
C SER A 305 -1.20 -8.23 16.04
N ILE A 306 -2.42 -7.85 15.67
CA ILE A 306 -2.76 -6.42 15.55
C ILE A 306 -2.48 -5.71 16.88
N ALA A 307 -1.91 -4.50 16.82
CA ALA A 307 -1.65 -3.71 18.01
C ALA A 307 -2.93 -3.48 18.81
N LEU A 308 -2.81 -3.49 20.14
CA LEU A 308 -3.93 -3.14 21.02
C LEU A 308 -4.02 -1.61 21.12
N PRO A 309 -5.23 -1.04 21.18
CA PRO A 309 -5.41 0.37 21.56
C PRO A 309 -4.72 0.65 22.91
N GLU A 310 -4.07 1.82 23.02
CA GLU A 310 -3.25 2.18 24.20
C GLU A 310 -4.04 2.13 25.52
N ASP A 311 -5.32 2.51 25.48
CA ASP A 311 -6.23 2.53 26.62
C ASP A 311 -7.03 1.23 26.82
N MET A 312 -6.71 0.17 26.08
CA MET A 312 -7.45 -1.08 26.18
C MET A 312 -7.18 -1.78 27.51
N ASP A 313 -8.24 -2.02 28.28
CA ASP A 313 -8.15 -2.91 29.42
C ASP A 313 -7.90 -4.35 28.94
N SER A 314 -6.90 -5.00 29.52
CA SER A 314 -6.61 -6.43 29.35
C SER A 314 -7.84 -7.34 29.46
N CYS A 315 -8.89 -6.94 30.18
CA CYS A 315 -10.11 -7.73 30.30
C CYS A 315 -10.98 -7.78 29.03
N VAL A 316 -10.83 -6.82 28.10
CA VAL A 316 -11.58 -6.77 26.83
C VAL A 316 -10.76 -7.17 25.60
N GLU A 317 -9.47 -7.45 25.76
CA GLU A 317 -8.59 -7.87 24.67
C GLU A 317 -9.17 -9.06 23.88
N ALA A 318 -9.71 -10.06 24.59
CA ALA A 318 -10.28 -11.24 23.96
C ALA A 318 -11.49 -10.91 23.06
N LEU A 319 -12.33 -9.97 23.49
CA LEU A 319 -13.49 -9.50 22.70
C LEU A 319 -13.02 -8.72 21.47
N PHE A 320 -12.02 -7.86 21.63
CA PHE A 320 -11.43 -7.14 20.50
C PHE A 320 -10.85 -8.11 19.46
N ARG A 321 -10.07 -9.12 19.88
CA ARG A 321 -9.55 -10.14 18.96
C ARG A 321 -10.67 -10.89 18.23
N GLU A 322 -11.76 -11.21 18.94
CA GLU A 322 -12.94 -11.86 18.37
C GLU A 322 -13.63 -10.98 17.32
N GLU A 323 -13.83 -9.70 17.60
CA GLU A 323 -14.38 -8.72 16.65
C GLU A 323 -13.53 -8.60 15.38
N MET A 324 -12.20 -8.51 15.52
CA MET A 324 -11.29 -8.47 14.38
C MET A 324 -11.36 -9.74 13.54
N ARG A 325 -11.50 -10.90 14.19
CA ARG A 325 -11.68 -12.19 13.52
C ARG A 325 -13.01 -12.27 12.76
N ASP A 326 -14.10 -11.82 13.37
CA ASP A 326 -15.44 -11.82 12.77
C ASP A 326 -15.54 -10.85 11.58
N MET A 327 -14.87 -9.70 11.67
CA MET A 327 -14.74 -8.74 10.58
C MET A 327 -13.99 -9.37 9.39
N ALA A 328 -12.84 -10.01 9.64
CA ALA A 328 -12.09 -10.73 8.61
C ALA A 328 -12.92 -11.87 7.98
N PHE A 329 -13.69 -12.60 8.79
CA PHE A 329 -14.54 -13.68 8.28
C PHE A 329 -15.69 -13.18 7.41
N SER A 330 -16.33 -12.07 7.80
CA SER A 330 -17.40 -11.43 7.02
C SER A 330 -16.89 -10.96 5.65
N SER A 331 -15.75 -10.27 5.64
CA SER A 331 -15.07 -9.84 4.42
C SER A 331 -14.69 -11.02 3.52
N LEU A 332 -14.16 -12.10 4.10
CA LEU A 332 -13.82 -13.33 3.38
C LEU A 332 -15.04 -14.00 2.73
N GLN A 333 -16.21 -14.01 3.38
CA GLN A 333 -17.42 -14.58 2.77
C GLN A 333 -17.85 -13.78 1.54
N LEU A 334 -17.82 -12.45 1.61
CA LEU A 334 -18.13 -11.58 0.47
C LEU A 334 -17.15 -11.81 -0.69
N LEU A 335 -15.85 -11.90 -0.39
CA LEU A 335 -14.83 -12.16 -1.41
C LEU A 335 -15.01 -13.54 -2.06
N LYS A 336 -15.38 -14.55 -1.26
CA LYS A 336 -15.67 -15.90 -1.73
C LYS A 336 -16.86 -15.92 -2.67
N GLU A 337 -17.95 -15.21 -2.36
CA GLU A 337 -19.08 -15.06 -3.29
C GLU A 337 -18.67 -14.43 -4.62
N ALA A 338 -17.71 -13.50 -4.60
CA ALA A 338 -17.23 -12.81 -5.78
C ALA A 338 -16.31 -13.67 -6.67
N ILE A 339 -15.26 -14.25 -6.12
CA ILE A 339 -14.14 -14.80 -6.90
C ILE A 339 -13.72 -16.23 -6.55
N PHE A 340 -14.53 -16.98 -5.81
CA PHE A 340 -14.17 -18.34 -5.39
C PHE A 340 -13.80 -19.25 -6.57
N ASP A 341 -12.66 -19.93 -6.41
CA ASP A 341 -12.16 -20.94 -7.33
C ASP A 341 -11.96 -22.24 -6.54
N ILE A 342 -12.63 -23.30 -6.97
CA ILE A 342 -12.61 -24.59 -6.27
C ILE A 342 -11.21 -25.22 -6.25
N GLU A 343 -10.39 -24.98 -7.26
CA GLU A 343 -9.04 -25.52 -7.32
C GLU A 343 -8.08 -24.75 -6.40
N CYS A 344 -8.41 -23.49 -6.10
CA CYS A 344 -7.68 -22.64 -5.16
C CYS A 344 -8.42 -22.48 -3.83
N ALA A 345 -9.35 -23.39 -3.50
CA ALA A 345 -10.20 -23.29 -2.31
C ALA A 345 -9.43 -23.06 -0.98
N PRO A 346 -8.21 -23.60 -0.76
CA PRO A 346 -7.44 -23.30 0.44
C PRO A 346 -7.15 -21.81 0.66
N LEU A 347 -7.08 -21.00 -0.41
CA LEU A 347 -6.86 -19.55 -0.31
C LEU A 347 -8.03 -18.81 0.34
N PHE A 348 -9.22 -19.42 0.36
CA PHE A 348 -10.43 -18.86 0.98
C PHE A 348 -10.66 -19.39 2.40
N SER A 349 -9.60 -19.85 3.06
CA SER A 349 -9.61 -20.17 4.49
C SER A 349 -9.47 -18.89 5.32
N LEU A 350 -10.06 -18.89 6.52
CA LEU A 350 -9.93 -17.75 7.42
C LEU A 350 -8.48 -17.62 7.91
N GLU A 351 -7.81 -18.75 8.10
CA GLU A 351 -6.38 -18.82 8.40
C GLU A 351 -5.52 -18.12 7.33
N ILE A 352 -5.64 -18.48 6.04
CA ILE A 352 -4.86 -17.81 4.98
C ILE A 352 -5.23 -16.33 4.89
N TYR A 353 -6.52 -15.99 4.96
CA TYR A 353 -6.98 -14.61 4.86
C TYR A 353 -6.42 -13.72 5.98
N GLY A 354 -6.47 -14.20 7.22
CA GLY A 354 -5.87 -13.52 8.37
C GLY A 354 -4.36 -13.33 8.25
N HIS A 355 -3.64 -14.31 7.70
CA HIS A 355 -2.20 -14.17 7.44
C HIS A 355 -1.87 -13.22 6.29
N ILE A 356 -2.74 -13.11 5.29
CA ILE A 356 -2.55 -12.11 4.23
C ILE A 356 -2.70 -10.70 4.81
N ILE A 357 -3.71 -10.47 5.64
CA ILE A 357 -3.96 -9.16 6.25
C ILE A 357 -2.75 -8.74 7.10
N ASP A 358 -2.31 -9.62 8.01
CA ASP A 358 -1.17 -9.36 8.89
C ASP A 358 0.16 -9.17 8.14
N MET A 359 0.31 -9.79 6.97
CA MET A 359 1.47 -9.58 6.10
C MET A 359 1.62 -8.10 5.71
N PHE A 360 0.52 -7.36 5.55
CA PHE A 360 0.61 -5.93 5.28
C PHE A 360 0.92 -5.18 6.57
N GLU A 361 0.25 -5.45 7.69
CA GLU A 361 0.50 -4.78 8.98
C GLU A 361 1.99 -4.83 9.40
N LEU A 362 2.63 -5.99 9.28
CA LEU A 362 4.01 -6.21 9.76
C LEU A 362 5.11 -5.88 8.74
N ASN A 363 4.74 -5.68 7.47
CA ASN A 363 5.71 -5.37 6.40
C ASN A 363 5.39 -4.05 5.70
N ASN A 364 4.43 -3.26 6.22
CA ASN A 364 3.97 -2.05 5.54
C ASN A 364 5.10 -1.03 5.47
N LEU A 365 5.22 -0.45 4.28
CA LEU A 365 5.83 0.84 4.08
C LEU A 365 4.82 1.64 3.27
N ASP A 366 4.51 2.85 3.71
CA ASP A 366 3.49 3.66 3.05
C ASP A 366 3.84 3.91 1.59
N LEU A 367 2.86 3.67 0.73
CA LEU A 367 2.94 4.08 -0.65
C LEU A 367 2.66 5.58 -0.71
N VAL A 368 3.67 6.36 -1.04
CA VAL A 368 3.57 7.81 -1.18
C VAL A 368 4.08 8.25 -2.55
N VAL A 369 3.28 9.03 -3.27
CA VAL A 369 3.70 9.70 -4.52
C VAL A 369 3.36 11.18 -4.41
N ALA A 370 4.37 12.04 -4.52
CA ALA A 370 4.22 13.49 -4.39
C ALA A 370 3.25 14.07 -5.43
N SER A 371 2.51 15.10 -5.04
CA SER A 371 1.49 15.72 -5.88
C SER A 371 2.12 16.58 -6.96
N PRO A 372 1.77 16.41 -8.25
CA PRO A 372 2.20 17.34 -9.29
C PRO A 372 1.54 18.71 -9.15
N VAL A 373 0.43 18.82 -8.40
CA VAL A 373 -0.27 20.08 -8.12
C VAL A 373 0.56 20.95 -7.16
N GLU A 374 1.24 20.33 -6.20
CA GLU A 374 2.19 21.02 -5.31
C GLU A 374 3.33 21.64 -6.11
N ASN A 375 4.02 20.82 -6.91
CA ASN A 375 5.13 21.27 -7.76
C ASN A 375 4.69 22.39 -8.72
N TYR A 376 3.46 22.30 -9.23
CA TYR A 376 2.89 23.33 -10.07
C TYR A 376 2.76 24.67 -9.33
N PHE A 377 2.15 24.69 -8.14
CA PHE A 377 1.96 25.93 -7.39
C PHE A 377 3.26 26.48 -6.82
N LEU A 378 4.20 25.63 -6.40
CA LEU A 378 5.56 26.05 -6.03
C LEU A 378 6.25 26.75 -7.20
N TYR A 379 6.18 26.19 -8.40
CA TYR A 379 6.74 26.83 -9.59
C TYR A 379 6.10 28.20 -9.87
N ILE A 380 4.77 28.33 -9.75
CA ILE A 380 4.10 29.62 -9.92
C ILE A 380 4.58 30.64 -8.87
N ASP A 381 4.78 30.21 -7.62
CA ASP A 381 5.26 31.09 -6.54
C ASP A 381 6.71 31.56 -6.76
N GLU A 382 7.54 30.72 -7.39
CA GLU A 382 8.95 31.02 -7.71
C GLU A 382 9.13 31.89 -8.98
N LEU A 383 8.08 32.16 -9.76
CA LEU A 383 8.18 32.99 -10.95
C LEU A 383 8.59 34.45 -10.63
N PRO A 384 9.36 35.10 -11.51
CA PRO A 384 9.67 36.53 -11.37
C PRO A 384 8.46 37.42 -11.75
N SER A 385 8.36 38.62 -11.16
CA SER A 385 7.44 39.65 -11.64
C SER A 385 7.88 40.18 -13.02
N PRO A 386 6.94 40.42 -13.97
CA PRO A 386 5.48 40.42 -13.81
C PRO A 386 4.78 39.08 -14.11
N GLU A 387 5.50 38.05 -14.56
CA GLU A 387 4.91 36.77 -14.98
C GLU A 387 4.17 36.08 -13.83
N LYS A 388 4.70 36.15 -12.61
CA LYS A 388 4.02 35.67 -11.40
C LYS A 388 2.65 36.30 -11.21
N GLU A 389 2.56 37.63 -11.27
CA GLU A 389 1.30 38.36 -11.06
C GLU A 389 0.26 38.05 -12.14
N GLU A 390 0.69 37.80 -13.38
CA GLU A 390 -0.20 37.38 -14.46
C GLU A 390 -0.69 35.95 -14.29
N ALA A 391 0.18 35.04 -13.86
CA ALA A 391 -0.19 33.66 -13.60
C ALA A 391 -1.14 33.54 -12.40
N GLU A 392 -0.82 34.21 -11.29
CA GLU A 392 -1.62 34.20 -10.06
C GLU A 392 -3.04 34.73 -10.28
N LYS A 393 -3.26 35.69 -11.18
CA LYS A 393 -4.62 36.14 -11.54
C LYS A 393 -5.52 34.99 -12.01
N LEU A 394 -4.95 33.97 -12.64
CA LEU A 394 -5.68 32.80 -13.15
C LEU A 394 -5.66 31.63 -12.16
N THR A 395 -4.57 31.45 -11.42
CA THR A 395 -4.36 30.25 -10.59
C THR A 395 -4.81 30.44 -9.14
N ARG A 396 -4.76 31.66 -8.61
CA ARG A 396 -5.07 31.98 -7.21
C ARG A 396 -6.46 31.52 -6.76
N PRO A 397 -7.54 31.68 -7.56
CA PRO A 397 -8.86 31.18 -7.15
C PRO A 397 -8.90 29.66 -6.91
N PHE A 398 -8.08 28.90 -7.64
CA PHE A 398 -7.98 27.45 -7.47
C PHE A 398 -7.12 27.09 -6.27
N LEU A 399 -5.99 27.79 -6.06
CA LEU A 399 -5.15 27.59 -4.88
C LEU A 399 -5.91 27.91 -3.59
N ASP A 400 -6.59 29.05 -3.55
CA ASP A 400 -7.38 29.46 -2.39
C ASP A 400 -8.55 28.49 -2.12
N ALA A 401 -9.14 27.90 -3.17
CA ALA A 401 -10.20 26.89 -3.02
C ALA A 401 -9.68 25.54 -2.54
N LEU A 402 -8.46 25.16 -2.94
CA LEU A 402 -7.79 23.95 -2.45
C LEU A 402 -7.32 24.11 -1.00
N GLY A 403 -6.94 25.32 -0.58
CA GLY A 403 -6.37 25.56 0.75
C GLY A 403 -5.11 24.72 0.97
N ASP A 404 -4.98 24.13 2.16
CA ASP A 404 -3.84 23.25 2.51
C ASP A 404 -3.87 21.91 1.76
N ASP A 405 -4.99 21.57 1.12
CA ASP A 405 -5.15 20.29 0.43
C ASP A 405 -4.48 20.25 -0.95
N TYR A 406 -3.87 21.33 -1.43
CA TYR A 406 -3.22 21.38 -2.75
C TYR A 406 -2.03 20.40 -2.88
N SER A 407 -1.36 20.10 -1.75
CA SER A 407 -0.19 19.22 -1.69
C SER A 407 -0.49 17.77 -1.32
N VAL A 408 -1.76 17.38 -1.20
CA VAL A 408 -2.14 16.00 -0.87
C VAL A 408 -1.51 15.02 -1.85
N CYS A 409 -0.61 14.19 -1.32
CA CYS A 409 0.08 13.15 -2.05
C CYS A 409 -0.83 11.93 -2.29
N CYS A 410 -0.50 11.11 -3.28
CA CYS A 410 -1.13 9.80 -3.40
C CYS A 410 -0.66 8.94 -2.24
N GLN A 411 -1.61 8.39 -1.49
CA GLN A 411 -1.37 7.55 -0.32
C GLN A 411 -2.00 6.17 -0.52
N GLY A 412 -1.28 5.15 -0.09
CA GLY A 412 -1.76 3.78 -0.14
C GLY A 412 -0.91 2.85 0.72
N THR A 413 -1.28 1.57 0.67
CA THR A 413 -0.58 0.49 1.35
C THR A 413 -0.03 -0.47 0.30
N ALA A 414 1.21 -0.93 0.50
CA ALA A 414 1.92 -1.71 -0.49
C ALA A 414 2.86 -2.75 0.14
N PHE A 415 3.10 -3.83 -0.60
CA PHE A 415 4.09 -4.84 -0.26
C PHE A 415 5.24 -4.80 -1.26
N TYR A 416 6.44 -4.58 -0.73
CA TYR A 416 7.70 -4.45 -1.46
C TYR A 416 8.62 -5.63 -1.09
N PRO A 417 8.92 -6.55 -2.02
CA PRO A 417 9.58 -7.82 -1.66
C PRO A 417 10.97 -7.69 -1.05
N ILE A 418 11.79 -6.74 -1.53
CA ILE A 418 13.17 -6.52 -1.06
C ILE A 418 13.17 -5.63 0.18
N GLN A 419 12.38 -4.55 0.19
CA GLN A 419 12.29 -3.64 1.34
C GLN A 419 11.75 -4.34 2.58
N SER A 420 10.79 -5.26 2.45
CA SER A 420 10.31 -6.10 3.57
C SER A 420 11.37 -7.06 4.15
N CYS A 421 12.60 -7.05 3.63
CA CYS A 421 13.76 -7.74 4.21
C CYS A 421 14.72 -6.81 4.96
N ILE A 422 14.52 -5.48 4.91
CA ILE A 422 15.41 -4.52 5.58
C ILE A 422 15.08 -4.51 7.06
N ASN A 423 16.04 -4.83 7.91
CA ASN A 423 15.86 -4.81 9.36
C ASN A 423 15.85 -3.40 9.94
N HIS A 424 15.27 -3.30 11.14
CA HIS A 424 15.23 -2.08 11.91
C HIS A 424 16.57 -1.72 12.57
N SER A 425 16.88 -0.42 12.66
CA SER A 425 17.84 0.14 13.61
C SER A 425 17.40 1.53 14.06
N CYS A 426 17.48 1.85 15.36
CA CYS A 426 17.29 3.24 15.85
C CYS A 426 18.50 4.16 15.55
N CYS A 427 19.50 3.63 14.83
CA CYS A 427 20.56 4.39 14.16
C CYS A 427 20.67 3.80 12.73
N PRO A 428 19.69 4.07 11.86
CA PRO A 428 19.67 3.49 10.54
C PRO A 428 20.81 4.07 9.68
N ASN A 429 21.23 3.31 8.68
CA ASN A 429 22.17 3.78 7.65
C ASN A 429 21.49 4.03 6.30
N ALA A 430 20.19 3.75 6.19
CA ALA A 430 19.35 4.08 5.04
C ALA A 430 17.96 4.61 5.48
N LYS A 431 17.23 5.22 4.54
CA LYS A 431 15.82 5.63 4.70
C LYS A 431 15.03 5.34 3.42
N ALA A 432 13.72 5.14 3.58
CA ALA A 432 12.81 5.20 2.45
C ALA A 432 12.54 6.67 2.11
N PHE A 433 12.89 7.10 0.91
CA PHE A 433 12.75 8.52 0.52
C PHE A 433 12.51 8.68 -0.98
N LYS A 434 11.47 9.44 -1.32
CA LYS A 434 11.10 9.78 -2.69
C LYS A 434 11.86 11.02 -3.15
N ARG A 435 12.68 10.86 -4.18
CA ARG A 435 13.33 11.98 -4.86
C ARG A 435 12.38 12.58 -5.89
N GLU A 436 12.67 13.78 -6.38
CA GLU A 436 11.83 14.49 -7.35
C GLU A 436 11.56 13.67 -8.63
N GLU A 437 12.53 12.86 -9.07
CA GLU A 437 12.37 11.99 -10.24
C GLU A 437 11.51 10.74 -9.98
N ASP A 438 11.24 10.40 -8.72
CA ASP A 438 10.55 9.17 -8.30
C ASP A 438 9.02 9.34 -8.24
N ILE A 439 8.43 9.46 -9.42
CA ILE A 439 7.02 9.82 -9.65
C ILE A 439 6.03 8.64 -9.74
N ASP A 440 6.40 7.47 -9.22
CA ASP A 440 5.57 6.25 -9.17
C ASP A 440 5.51 5.71 -7.74
N GLY A 441 4.75 4.65 -7.47
CA GLY A 441 4.59 4.07 -6.14
C GLY A 441 5.67 3.05 -5.73
N HIS A 442 6.75 2.89 -6.51
CA HIS A 442 7.84 1.97 -6.14
C HIS A 442 8.62 2.49 -4.94
N THR A 443 9.10 1.62 -4.05
CA THR A 443 9.88 2.10 -2.89
C THR A 443 11.28 2.48 -3.32
N VAL A 444 11.81 3.56 -2.75
CA VAL A 444 13.15 4.07 -3.03
C VAL A 444 13.92 4.10 -1.72
N ILE A 445 15.03 3.36 -1.68
CA ILE A 445 15.91 3.30 -0.50
C ILE A 445 17.19 4.04 -0.82
N ILE A 446 17.51 5.06 -0.01
CA ILE A 446 18.73 5.85 -0.12
C ILE A 446 19.55 5.75 1.16
N ALA A 447 20.87 5.88 1.03
CA ALA A 447 21.76 5.90 2.17
C ALA A 447 21.66 7.24 2.92
N VAL A 448 21.68 7.21 4.26
CA VAL A 448 21.75 8.42 5.12
C VAL A 448 23.14 8.61 5.73
N SER A 449 24.05 7.69 5.45
CA SER A 449 25.46 7.73 5.84
C SER A 449 26.24 6.78 4.94
N PRO A 450 27.58 6.88 4.85
CA PRO A 450 28.37 5.95 4.04
C PRO A 450 28.19 4.48 4.49
N ILE A 451 27.93 3.58 3.54
CA ILE A 451 27.71 2.15 3.78
C ILE A 451 28.85 1.34 3.17
N SER A 452 29.44 0.43 3.95
CA SER A 452 30.53 -0.45 3.50
C SER A 452 30.05 -1.69 2.77
N ILE A 453 30.93 -2.32 1.98
CA ILE A 453 30.67 -3.63 1.36
C ILE A 453 30.45 -4.67 2.46
N GLY A 454 29.34 -5.41 2.37
CA GLY A 454 28.97 -6.43 3.34
C GLY A 454 28.32 -5.88 4.62
N GLU A 455 28.13 -4.57 4.72
CA GLU A 455 27.37 -3.98 5.82
C GLU A 455 25.86 -4.23 5.64
N GLU A 456 25.16 -4.49 6.74
CA GLU A 456 23.70 -4.61 6.75
C GLU A 456 23.07 -3.24 6.55
N ILE A 457 22.12 -3.16 5.63
CA ILE A 457 21.33 -1.99 5.36
C ILE A 457 20.14 -2.03 6.30
N THR A 458 19.94 -0.96 7.06
CA THR A 458 18.87 -0.84 8.05
C THR A 458 18.13 0.48 7.89
N ILE A 459 16.82 0.44 8.12
CA ILE A 459 15.94 1.63 8.18
C ILE A 459 15.36 1.75 9.59
N SER A 460 14.81 2.90 9.95
CA SER A 460 13.95 2.97 11.13
C SER A 460 12.52 2.58 10.77
N TYR A 461 11.82 1.92 11.69
CA TYR A 461 10.41 1.56 11.55
C TYR A 461 9.50 2.52 12.34
N ILE A 462 10.13 3.34 13.17
CA ILE A 462 9.51 4.19 14.18
C ILE A 462 10.26 5.52 14.21
N ASP A 463 9.75 6.51 14.92
CA ASP A 463 10.52 7.70 15.22
C ASP A 463 11.71 7.36 16.14
N GLU A 464 12.93 7.51 15.62
CA GLU A 464 14.14 7.28 16.39
C GLU A 464 14.35 8.27 17.53
N ASP A 465 13.75 9.46 17.50
CA ASP A 465 13.94 10.51 18.52
C ASP A 465 13.13 10.28 19.80
N LEU A 466 12.18 9.34 19.78
CA LEU A 466 11.44 8.90 20.96
C LEU A 466 12.35 8.31 22.05
N PRO A 467 11.98 8.39 23.35
CA PRO A 467 12.71 7.76 24.45
C PRO A 467 12.87 6.23 24.30
N TYR A 468 13.90 5.67 24.95
CA TYR A 468 14.21 4.23 24.85
C TYR A 468 13.00 3.31 25.09
N GLU A 469 12.25 3.53 26.17
CA GLU A 469 11.13 2.64 26.53
C GLU A 469 9.99 2.72 25.51
N GLU A 470 9.67 3.92 25.00
CA GLU A 470 8.66 4.11 23.95
C GLU A 470 9.08 3.41 22.65
N ARG A 471 10.35 3.55 22.24
CA ARG A 471 10.88 2.81 21.08
C ARG A 471 10.78 1.29 21.26
N GLN A 472 11.06 0.77 22.45
CA GLN A 472 10.94 -0.67 22.71
C GLN A 472 9.48 -1.14 22.72
N ALA A 473 8.55 -0.30 23.21
CA ALA A 473 7.13 -0.58 23.18
C ALA A 473 6.61 -0.67 21.74
N LEU A 474 6.88 0.34 20.89
CA LEU A 474 6.46 0.33 19.48
C LEU A 474 7.06 -0.83 18.70
N LEU A 475 8.32 -1.20 18.97
CA LEU A 475 8.97 -2.34 18.30
C LEU A 475 8.48 -3.71 18.81
N ALA A 476 7.82 -3.76 19.97
CA ALA A 476 7.23 -4.98 20.48
C ALA A 476 6.09 -5.49 19.58
N ASP A 477 5.37 -4.59 18.89
CA ASP A 477 4.33 -4.94 17.92
C ASP A 477 4.89 -5.66 16.70
N TYR A 478 6.13 -5.31 16.31
CA TYR A 478 6.89 -6.06 15.30
C TYR A 478 7.44 -7.41 15.82
N GLY A 479 7.26 -7.69 17.11
CA GLY A 479 7.60 -8.96 17.73
C GLY A 479 9.07 -9.15 18.06
N PHE A 480 9.84 -8.08 18.24
CA PHE A 480 11.26 -8.16 18.63
C PHE A 480 11.68 -7.08 19.63
N LYS A 481 12.83 -7.29 20.29
CA LYS A 481 13.45 -6.31 21.19
C LYS A 481 14.68 -5.70 20.52
N CYS A 482 14.69 -4.39 20.29
CA CYS A 482 15.80 -3.75 19.59
C CYS A 482 17.05 -3.66 20.47
N SER A 483 18.16 -4.20 19.98
CA SER A 483 19.48 -4.17 20.63
C SER A 483 20.52 -3.39 19.82
N CYS A 484 20.10 -2.43 18.99
CA CYS A 484 21.00 -1.59 18.20
C CYS A 484 21.93 -0.74 19.10
N ARG A 485 22.91 -0.07 18.48
CA ARG A 485 23.91 0.76 19.20
C ARG A 485 23.27 1.83 20.09
N LYS A 486 22.18 2.48 19.65
CA LYS A 486 21.44 3.49 20.43
C LYS A 486 20.81 2.85 21.66
N CYS A 487 20.02 1.80 21.45
CA CYS A 487 19.33 1.07 22.51
C CYS A 487 20.28 0.49 23.55
N ARG A 488 21.45 -0.04 23.17
CA ARG A 488 22.44 -0.54 24.15
C ARG A 488 23.04 0.56 25.03
N LYS A 489 23.13 1.80 24.53
CA LYS A 489 23.66 2.95 25.28
C LYS A 489 22.62 3.55 26.21
N GLU A 490 21.37 3.60 25.78
CA GLU A 490 20.26 4.24 26.49
C GLU A 490 19.50 3.29 27.42
N GLN A 491 19.77 1.98 27.33
CA GLN A 491 19.17 0.99 28.21
C GLN A 491 19.44 1.34 29.68
N PRO A 492 18.40 1.44 30.54
CA PRO A 492 18.59 1.72 31.95
C PRO A 492 19.48 0.67 32.62
N SER A 493 20.49 1.11 33.38
CA SER A 493 21.27 0.24 34.25
C SER A 493 20.35 -0.34 35.33
N ARG A 494 20.27 -1.68 35.38
CA ARG A 494 19.46 -2.44 36.35
C ARG A 494 19.85 -2.17 37.80
#